data_AF-M0CCD8-F1
#
_entry.id   AF-M0CCD8-F1
#
_cell.length_a   1.000
_cell.length_b   1.000
_cell.length_c   1.000
_cell.angle_alpha   90.00
_cell.angle_beta   90.00
_cell.angle_gamma   90.00
#
_symmetry.space_group_name_H-M   'P 1'
#
loop_
_entity.id
_entity.type
_entity.pdbx_description
1 polymer ?
#
loop_
_entity_poly.entity_id
_entity_poly.type
_entity_poly.pdbx_seq_one_letter_code
_entity_poly.pdbx_strand_id
1 'polypeptide(L)' 'EPVESVLFRELQVDEEYFAALKDAIADDLDLFNADNVSEVLSKYLGSSIRVTDTDD' A
#
# COMPACT_ATOMS: atom_id res chain seq x y z
N GLU A 1 22.10 20.67 10.52
CA GLU A 1 20.98 21.35 11.21
C GLU A 1 19.98 20.30 11.67
N PRO A 2 19.24 20.51 12.77
CA PRO A 2 18.22 19.57 13.22
C PRO A 2 17.00 19.59 12.29
N VAL A 3 16.27 18.48 12.23
CA VAL A 3 14.97 18.40 11.51
C VAL A 3 13.93 19.22 12.27
N GLU A 4 13.25 20.14 11.59
CA GLU A 4 12.28 21.04 12.23
C GLU A 4 10.86 20.46 12.26
N SER A 5 10.48 19.63 11.29
CA SER A 5 9.18 18.95 11.26
C SER A 5 9.19 17.74 10.32
N VAL A 6 8.28 16.80 10.59
CA VAL A 6 7.97 15.64 9.75
C VAL A 6 6.45 15.46 9.70
N LEU A 7 5.93 15.11 8.52
CA LEU A 7 4.51 14.85 8.31
C LEU A 7 4.32 13.40 7.86
N PHE A 8 3.42 12.70 8.52
CA PHE A 8 2.99 11.37 8.11
C PHE A 8 1.96 11.47 6.99
N ARG A 9 2.07 10.60 5.99
CA ARG A 9 1.07 10.38 4.95
C ARG A 9 0.96 8.89 4.68
N GLU A 10 -0.28 8.44 4.53
CA GLU A 10 -0.64 7.08 4.13
C GLU A 10 -1.21 7.06 2.72
N LEU A 11 -1.14 5.92 2.05
CA LEU A 11 -1.79 5.72 0.77
C LEU A 11 -3.29 5.58 0.98
N GLN A 12 -4.08 6.49 0.40
CA GLN A 12 -5.54 6.45 0.42
C GLN A 12 -6.05 6.06 -0.96
N VAL A 13 -6.85 4.99 -1.01
CA VAL A 13 -7.39 4.40 -2.25
C VAL A 13 -8.79 3.89 -1.98
N ASP A 14 -9.62 3.79 -3.01
CA ASP A 14 -10.90 3.12 -2.91
C ASP A 14 -10.76 1.59 -2.99
N GLU A 15 -11.86 0.87 -2.76
CA GLU A 15 -11.89 -0.59 -2.78
C GLU A 15 -11.56 -1.18 -4.16
N GLU A 16 -12.02 -0.54 -5.26
CA GLU A 16 -11.79 -1.01 -6.62
C GLU A 16 -10.32 -0.86 -6.99
N TYR A 17 -9.73 0.30 -6.71
CA TYR A 17 -8.30 0.52 -6.90
C TYR A 17 -7.47 -0.41 -6.02
N PHE A 18 -7.87 -0.63 -4.76
CA PHE A 18 -7.13 -1.52 -3.87
C PHE A 18 -7.19 -2.98 -4.33
N ALA A 19 -8.31 -3.42 -4.89
CA ALA A 19 -8.42 -4.74 -5.52
C ALA A 19 -7.50 -4.84 -6.74
N ALA A 20 -7.56 -3.86 -7.65
CA ALA A 20 -6.70 -3.82 -8.83
C ALA A 20 -5.20 -3.79 -8.49
N LEU A 21 -4.82 -3.07 -7.43
CA LEU A 21 -3.45 -3.06 -6.92
C LEU A 21 -3.01 -4.44 -6.44
N LYS A 22 -3.86 -5.17 -5.71
CA LYS A 22 -3.53 -6.53 -5.24
C LYS A 22 -3.35 -7.50 -6.40
N ASP A 23 -4.20 -7.41 -7.43
CA ASP A 23 -4.09 -8.25 -8.62
C ASP A 23 -2.79 -7.94 -9.38
N ALA A 24 -2.48 -6.66 -9.59
CA ALA A 24 -1.22 -6.27 -10.24
C ALA A 24 0.03 -6.73 -9.46
N ILE A 25 -0.02 -6.74 -8.12
CA ILE A 25 1.08 -7.29 -7.30
C ILE A 25 1.16 -8.80 -7.44
N ALA A 26 0.01 -9.49 -7.50
CA ALA A 26 -0.05 -10.95 -7.62
C ALA A 26 0.56 -11.46 -8.93
N ASP A 27 0.43 -10.70 -10.02
CA ASP A 27 1.06 -11.02 -11.31
C ASP A 27 2.61 -10.92 -11.28
N ASP A 28 3.18 -10.12 -10.37
CA ASP A 28 4.61 -9.76 -10.37
C ASP A 28 5.31 -9.97 -9.00
N LEU A 29 4.92 -11.01 -8.24
CA LEU A 29 5.45 -11.26 -6.88
C LEU A 29 6.98 -11.38 -6.80
N ASP A 30 7.61 -11.96 -7.81
CA ASP A 30 9.07 -12.10 -7.90
C ASP A 30 9.79 -10.75 -7.84
N LEU A 31 9.20 -9.67 -8.38
CA LEU A 31 9.78 -8.32 -8.31
C LEU A 31 9.92 -7.81 -6.86
N PHE A 32 9.04 -8.29 -5.97
CA PHE A 32 8.98 -7.88 -4.57
C PHE A 32 9.77 -8.82 -3.63
N ASN A 33 10.32 -9.92 -4.17
CA ASN A 33 10.93 -10.99 -3.39
C ASN A 33 10.01 -11.41 -2.24
N ALA A 34 8.77 -11.80 -2.57
CA ALA A 34 7.71 -12.14 -1.63
C ALA A 34 6.89 -13.31 -2.15
N ASP A 35 6.32 -14.11 -1.25
CA ASP A 35 5.55 -15.30 -1.61
C ASP A 35 4.06 -14.99 -1.82
N ASN A 36 3.57 -13.83 -1.35
CA ASN A 36 2.18 -13.43 -1.46
C ASN A 36 1.98 -11.91 -1.33
N VAL A 37 0.82 -11.43 -1.79
CA VAL A 37 0.45 -10.00 -1.77
C VAL A 37 0.46 -9.39 -0.38
N SER A 38 0.00 -10.12 0.65
CA SER A 38 -0.05 -9.62 2.02
C SER A 38 1.35 -9.30 2.56
N GLU A 39 2.33 -10.15 2.24
CA GLU A 39 3.74 -9.91 2.55
C GLU A 39 4.25 -8.63 1.86
N VAL A 40 3.94 -8.44 0.57
CA VAL A 40 4.32 -7.21 -0.17
C VAL A 40 3.73 -5.98 0.50
N LEU A 41 2.43 -5.98 0.80
CA LEU A 41 1.77 -4.85 1.45
C LEU A 41 2.40 -4.55 2.81
N SER A 42 2.64 -5.57 3.64
CA SER A 42 3.26 -5.39 4.95
C SER A 42 4.70 -4.87 4.86
N LYS A 43 5.49 -5.39 3.91
CA LYS A 43 6.91 -5.05 3.74
C LYS A 43 7.14 -3.62 3.24
N TYR A 44 6.28 -3.13 2.34
CA TYR A 44 6.48 -1.83 1.67
C TYR A 44 5.54 -0.73 2.17
N LEU A 45 4.33 -1.07 2.59
CA LEU A 45 3.31 -0.11 3.01
C LEU A 45 2.97 -0.26 4.50
N GLY A 46 3.24 -1.43 5.09
CA GLY A 46 2.90 -1.72 6.49
C GLY A 46 1.42 -1.44 6.74
N SER A 47 1.14 -0.66 7.78
CA SER A 47 -0.21 -0.17 8.10
C SER A 47 -0.52 1.21 7.50
N SER A 48 0.33 1.74 6.61
CA SER A 48 0.16 3.07 5.98
C SER A 48 -0.68 3.00 4.70
N ILE A 49 -1.76 2.21 4.75
CA ILE A 49 -2.77 2.09 3.70
C ILE A 49 -4.13 2.30 4.34
N ARG A 50 -4.97 3.12 3.71
CA ARG A 50 -6.36 3.30 4.08
C ARG A 50 -7.23 3.11 2.85
N VAL A 51 -8.17 2.18 2.98
CA VAL A 51 -9.21 1.98 1.97
C VAL A 51 -10.39 2.87 2.35
N THR A 52 -10.78 3.75 1.45
CA THR A 52 -11.94 4.62 1.60
C THR A 52 -13.11 4.05 0.83
N ASP A 53 -14.32 4.19 1.35
CA ASP A 53 -15.51 3.99 0.52
C ASP A 53 -15.58 5.15 -0.49
N THR A 54 -16.04 4.89 -1.71
CA THR A 54 -16.18 5.94 -2.75
C THR A 54 -17.33 6.92 -2.44
N ASP A 55 -18.08 6.69 -1.36
CA ASP A 55 -19.12 7.58 -0.85
C ASP A 55 -18.62 8.45 0.33
N ASP A 56 -17.81 9.48 0.04
CA ASP A 56 -17.68 10.70 0.89
C ASP A 56 -17.32 11.94 0.05
#